data_AF-A0A938YU78-F1
#
_entry.id   AF-A0A938YU78-F1
#
_cell.length_a   1.000
_cell.length_b   1.000
_cell.length_c   1.000
_cell.angle_alpha   90.00
_cell.angle_beta   90.00
_cell.angle_gamma   90.00
#
_symmetry.space_group_name_H-M   'P 1'
#
loop_
_entity.id
_entity.type
_entity.pdbx_description
1 polymer ?
#
loop_
_entity_poly.entity_id
_entity_poly.type
_entity_poly.pdbx_seq_one_letter_code
_entity_poly.pdbx_strand_id
1 'polypeptide(L)'
;VLFMATYSVQYWIERQGFSAWGAAVLPLCLIPLIALGEHKRLRPFAVGVSVAVLFQIHVFSSILLVLLYVPFFLRAFFVGTSGEEKRQLVLRLAGAIGIFLLLTANIWLGMLDLYTSNTLIAPFVNRNMQNNTITGTSSYWWTTPYLLPILCALFFCGAIRVWPRLSGGFKLMTAAAAVFFVLSSNAVPWQWLGSLDNGVINLLQFPFRFFVPATILILVGLCLLVPYYRGKPLANPRWFVLVLVLSVGQILIQNTVKMQDWHSDEAAVSLRNHTYLSAESEAQLKEAYFSKDKSLALALYQRSTPDYLPLYQETKKNKYNLYGEEIIEKNDTVAKTVENGKLTLRWQGDQEMWKALPIINYRYTELTLNQQPLTEKDVSLSAIGAVSVQQQAGENVLVVDYDAPWFFDGALWLTIISWLALLIGFISWKTRQLYRRRKVVQALLKESE
;
A
#
# COMPACT_ATOMS: atom_id res chain seq x y z
N VAL A 1 -13.36 -11.21 -11.19
CA VAL A 1 -13.25 -12.46 -10.40
C VAL A 1 -11.89 -13.11 -10.56
N LEU A 2 -11.46 -13.47 -11.78
CA LEU A 2 -10.16 -14.13 -11.99
C LEU A 2 -8.96 -13.39 -11.36
N PHE A 3 -8.92 -12.06 -11.45
CA PHE A 3 -7.88 -11.25 -10.79
C PHE A 3 -7.83 -11.44 -9.27
N MET A 4 -8.98 -11.68 -8.61
CA MET A 4 -9.02 -11.91 -7.15
C MET A 4 -8.42 -13.28 -6.76
N ALA A 5 -8.36 -14.21 -7.71
CA ALA A 5 -7.72 -15.51 -7.52
C ALA A 5 -6.21 -15.46 -7.78
N THR A 6 -5.64 -14.31 -8.16
CA THR A 6 -4.19 -14.19 -8.34
C THR A 6 -3.50 -13.89 -7.02
N TYR A 7 -2.19 -14.17 -6.97
CA TYR A 7 -1.41 -13.85 -5.78
C TYR A 7 -1.44 -12.35 -5.41
N SER A 8 -1.70 -11.46 -6.38
CA SER A 8 -1.76 -10.01 -6.10
C SER A 8 -2.78 -9.66 -5.01
N VAL A 9 -3.88 -10.41 -4.93
CA VAL A 9 -4.89 -10.26 -3.88
C VAL A 9 -4.63 -11.25 -2.73
N GLN A 10 -4.25 -12.49 -3.03
CA GLN A 10 -3.96 -13.49 -1.98
C GLN A 10 -2.75 -13.12 -1.10
N TYR A 11 -1.88 -12.19 -1.52
CA TYR A 11 -0.75 -11.73 -0.73
C TYR A 11 -1.16 -11.16 0.64
N TRP A 12 -2.36 -10.60 0.78
CA TRP A 12 -2.91 -10.23 2.09
C TRP A 12 -3.20 -11.46 2.96
N ILE A 13 -3.90 -12.45 2.40
CA ILE A 13 -4.28 -13.67 3.11
C ILE A 13 -3.04 -14.48 3.50
N GLU A 14 -2.07 -14.58 2.60
CA GLU A 14 -0.92 -15.45 2.79
C GLU A 14 0.23 -14.83 3.59
N ARG A 15 0.42 -13.51 3.49
CA ARG A 15 1.59 -12.82 4.06
C ARG A 15 1.27 -11.47 4.70
N GLN A 16 -0.01 -11.10 4.79
CA GLN A 16 -0.47 -9.79 5.30
C GLN A 16 0.20 -8.61 4.58
N GLY A 17 0.54 -8.80 3.31
CA GLY A 17 1.18 -7.78 2.50
C GLY A 17 0.20 -6.68 2.12
N PHE A 18 0.34 -5.50 2.71
CA PHE A 18 -0.62 -4.40 2.54
C PHE A 18 -0.77 -3.90 1.10
N SER A 19 0.23 -4.13 0.24
CA SER A 19 0.14 -3.82 -1.20
C SER A 19 -1.01 -4.56 -1.91
N ALA A 20 -1.52 -5.66 -1.35
CA ALA A 20 -2.69 -6.37 -1.86
C ALA A 20 -3.99 -5.55 -1.77
N TRP A 21 -4.13 -4.69 -0.75
CA TRP A 21 -5.27 -3.75 -0.67
C TRP A 21 -5.22 -2.72 -1.80
N GLY A 22 -4.03 -2.16 -2.06
CA GLY A 22 -3.80 -1.31 -3.23
C GLY A 22 -4.09 -2.06 -4.53
N ALA A 23 -3.66 -3.32 -4.65
CA ALA A 23 -3.94 -4.16 -5.82
C ALA A 23 -5.44 -4.40 -6.03
N ALA A 24 -6.22 -4.61 -4.97
CA ALA A 24 -7.66 -4.88 -5.04
C ALA A 24 -8.45 -3.73 -5.67
N VAL A 25 -8.04 -2.48 -5.40
CA VAL A 25 -8.70 -1.28 -5.94
C VAL A 25 -8.12 -0.85 -7.30
N LEU A 26 -6.88 -1.23 -7.61
CA LEU A 26 -6.18 -0.82 -8.82
C LEU A 26 -6.97 -1.02 -10.13
N PRO A 27 -7.72 -2.13 -10.37
CA PRO A 27 -8.53 -2.26 -11.59
C PRO A 27 -9.53 -1.11 -11.82
N LEU A 28 -10.14 -0.60 -10.74
CA LEU A 28 -11.04 0.55 -10.82
C LEU A 28 -10.26 1.82 -11.18
N CYS A 29 -9.08 1.97 -10.57
CA CYS A 29 -8.16 3.05 -10.88
C CYS A 29 -7.58 2.99 -12.29
N LEU A 30 -7.71 1.88 -13.04
CA LEU A 30 -7.29 1.82 -14.44
C LEU A 30 -8.39 2.19 -15.44
N ILE A 31 -9.64 2.36 -15.00
CA ILE A 31 -10.73 2.79 -15.89
C ILE A 31 -10.44 4.13 -16.60
N PRO A 32 -9.88 5.17 -15.93
CA PRO A 32 -9.53 6.43 -16.59
C PRO A 32 -8.45 6.26 -17.68
N LEU A 33 -7.59 5.24 -17.57
CA LEU A 33 -6.57 4.91 -18.57
C LEU A 33 -7.20 4.61 -19.93
N ILE A 34 -8.33 3.89 -19.96
CA ILE A 34 -9.02 3.52 -21.19
C ILE A 34 -9.49 4.78 -21.93
N ALA A 35 -10.12 5.71 -21.20
CA ALA A 35 -10.56 6.98 -21.78
C ALA A 35 -9.39 7.83 -22.32
N LEU A 36 -8.25 7.81 -21.63
CA LEU A 36 -7.04 8.50 -22.08
C LEU A 36 -6.41 7.82 -23.30
N GLY A 37 -6.41 6.49 -23.34
CA GLY A 37 -5.82 5.71 -24.43
C GLY A 37 -6.63 5.70 -25.72
N GLU A 38 -7.96 5.65 -25.62
CA GLU A 38 -8.86 5.59 -26.77
C GLU A 38 -9.27 6.98 -27.25
N HIS A 39 -9.64 7.87 -26.33
CA HIS A 39 -10.21 9.18 -26.67
C HIS A 39 -9.25 10.34 -26.47
N LYS A 40 -8.00 10.10 -26.01
CA LYS A 40 -7.02 11.15 -25.67
C LYS A 40 -7.55 12.19 -24.67
N ARG A 41 -8.55 11.82 -23.87
CA ARG A 41 -9.24 12.73 -22.94
C ARG A 41 -8.92 12.35 -21.51
N LEU A 42 -8.20 13.23 -20.82
CA LEU A 42 -8.04 13.13 -19.38
C LEU A 42 -9.36 13.50 -18.68
N ARG A 43 -9.78 12.70 -17.70
CA ARG A 43 -10.93 12.95 -16.84
C ARG A 43 -10.42 13.34 -15.45
N PRO A 44 -10.35 14.65 -15.11
CA PRO A 44 -9.65 15.13 -13.92
C PRO A 44 -10.12 14.46 -12.63
N PHE A 45 -11.44 14.42 -12.46
CA PHE A 45 -12.08 13.80 -11.31
C PHE A 45 -11.72 12.32 -11.17
N ALA A 46 -11.86 11.55 -12.25
CA ALA A 46 -11.62 10.12 -12.21
C ALA A 46 -10.14 9.81 -11.95
N VAL A 47 -9.22 10.57 -12.56
CA VAL A 47 -7.76 10.43 -12.34
C VAL A 47 -7.38 10.83 -10.91
N GLY A 48 -7.77 12.04 -10.48
CA GLY A 48 -7.45 12.57 -9.16
C GLY A 48 -7.97 11.68 -8.02
N VAL A 49 -9.24 11.27 -8.08
CA VAL A 49 -9.82 10.34 -7.10
C VAL A 49 -9.13 8.98 -7.15
N SER A 50 -8.82 8.43 -8.33
CA SER A 50 -8.14 7.13 -8.43
C SER A 50 -6.76 7.13 -7.77
N VAL A 51 -5.99 8.19 -7.98
CA VAL A 51 -4.67 8.34 -7.35
C VAL A 51 -4.83 8.61 -5.85
N ALA A 52 -5.79 9.43 -5.44
CA ALA A 52 -6.06 9.73 -4.03
C ALA A 52 -6.46 8.48 -3.23
N VAL A 53 -7.39 7.66 -3.75
CA VAL A 53 -7.78 6.40 -3.11
C VAL A 53 -6.58 5.48 -2.92
N LEU A 54 -5.75 5.31 -3.97
CA LEU A 54 -4.56 4.48 -3.83
C LEU A 54 -3.53 5.08 -2.89
N PHE A 55 -3.37 6.40 -2.83
CA PHE A 55 -2.41 7.04 -1.93
C PHE A 55 -2.85 6.91 -0.46
N GLN A 56 -4.16 7.02 -0.19
CA GLN A 56 -4.75 6.76 1.13
C GLN A 56 -4.58 5.30 1.58
N ILE A 57 -4.66 4.36 0.64
CA ILE A 57 -4.47 2.93 0.94
C ILE A 57 -2.98 2.59 1.02
N HIS A 58 -2.18 2.92 0.02
CA HIS A 58 -0.79 2.50 -0.08
C HIS A 58 -0.01 3.38 -1.07
N VAL A 59 0.81 4.29 -0.53
CA VAL A 59 1.60 5.31 -1.27
C VAL A 59 2.40 4.72 -2.44
N PHE A 60 3.05 3.56 -2.26
CA PHE A 60 3.84 2.98 -3.35
C PHE A 60 2.95 2.52 -4.53
N SER A 61 1.76 2.01 -4.26
CA SER A 61 0.82 1.60 -5.32
C SER A 61 0.31 2.78 -6.13
N SER A 62 0.14 3.97 -5.53
CA SER A 62 -0.22 5.17 -6.28
C SER A 62 0.92 5.66 -7.18
N ILE A 63 2.18 5.48 -6.78
CA ILE A 63 3.34 5.78 -7.64
C ILE A 63 3.30 4.90 -8.89
N LEU A 64 3.07 3.59 -8.73
CA LEU A 64 2.95 2.67 -9.87
C LEU A 64 1.79 3.05 -10.81
N LEU A 65 0.65 3.50 -10.25
CA LEU A 65 -0.47 3.99 -11.04
C LEU A 65 -0.10 5.25 -11.85
N VAL A 66 0.57 6.21 -11.23
CA VAL A 66 1.02 7.43 -11.92
C VAL A 66 2.00 7.09 -13.03
N LEU A 67 2.99 6.22 -12.77
CA LEU A 67 3.93 5.73 -13.79
C LEU A 67 3.21 5.07 -14.97
N LEU A 68 2.11 4.37 -14.72
CA LEU A 68 1.29 3.78 -15.77
C LEU A 68 0.47 4.85 -16.55
N TYR A 69 0.02 5.92 -15.91
CA TYR A 69 -0.69 7.02 -16.56
C TYR A 69 0.20 7.88 -17.46
N VAL A 70 1.47 8.10 -17.07
CA VAL A 70 2.42 8.95 -17.80
C VAL A 70 2.48 8.64 -19.30
N PRO A 71 2.76 7.41 -19.77
CA PRO A 71 2.87 7.15 -21.21
C PRO A 71 1.57 7.40 -21.98
N PHE A 72 0.41 7.19 -21.35
CA PHE A 72 -0.90 7.47 -21.96
C PHE A 72 -1.15 8.98 -22.08
N PHE A 73 -0.76 9.74 -21.06
CA PHE A 73 -0.81 11.19 -21.10
C PHE A 73 0.12 11.74 -22.19
N LEU A 74 1.38 11.27 -22.26
CA LEU A 74 2.34 11.71 -23.26
C LEU A 74 1.82 11.43 -24.68
N ARG A 75 1.24 10.25 -24.93
CA ARG A 75 0.61 9.95 -26.23
C ARG A 75 -0.54 10.90 -26.53
N ALA A 76 -1.41 11.19 -25.57
CA ALA A 76 -2.50 12.14 -25.75
C ALA A 76 -2.01 13.57 -25.98
N PHE A 77 -0.88 13.96 -25.39
CA PHE A 77 -0.30 15.29 -25.52
C PHE A 77 0.46 15.49 -26.83
N PHE A 78 1.22 14.49 -27.30
CA PHE A 78 2.10 14.65 -28.45
C PHE A 78 1.49 14.18 -29.78
N VAL A 79 0.56 13.23 -29.78
CA VAL A 79 0.09 12.61 -31.02
C VAL A 79 -1.22 13.20 -31.48
N GLY A 80 -1.18 14.02 -32.55
CA GLY A 80 -2.37 14.47 -33.29
C GLY A 80 -3.35 15.25 -32.42
N THR A 81 -2.84 16.28 -31.74
CA THR A 81 -3.56 17.12 -30.77
C THR A 81 -3.23 18.59 -31.04
N SER A 82 -4.24 19.45 -31.16
CA SER A 82 -4.06 20.88 -31.44
C SER A 82 -3.46 21.63 -30.24
N GLY A 83 -2.99 22.87 -30.44
CA GLY A 83 -2.47 23.69 -29.34
C GLY A 83 -3.51 23.96 -28.23
N GLU A 84 -4.77 24.17 -28.62
CA GLU A 84 -5.88 24.37 -27.69
C GLU A 84 -6.19 23.10 -26.88
N GLU A 85 -6.20 21.94 -27.52
CA GLU A 85 -6.43 20.66 -26.86
C GLU A 85 -5.29 20.31 -25.89
N LYS A 86 -4.03 20.62 -26.23
CA LYS A 86 -2.88 20.49 -25.33
C LYS A 86 -3.05 21.35 -24.08
N ARG A 87 -3.44 22.62 -24.25
CA ARG A 87 -3.75 23.51 -23.13
C ARG A 87 -4.88 22.94 -22.27
N GLN A 88 -5.94 22.43 -22.89
CA GLN A 88 -7.04 21.80 -22.15
C GLN A 88 -6.57 20.56 -21.39
N LEU A 89 -5.68 19.75 -21.97
CA LEU A 89 -5.13 18.56 -21.31
C LEU A 89 -4.29 18.91 -20.09
N VAL A 90 -3.49 19.99 -20.16
CA VAL A 90 -2.70 20.51 -19.03
C VAL A 90 -3.62 21.05 -17.92
N LEU A 91 -4.64 21.84 -18.25
CA LEU A 91 -5.60 22.34 -17.26
C LEU A 91 -6.34 21.20 -16.56
N ARG A 92 -6.70 20.15 -17.32
CA ARG A 92 -7.32 18.94 -16.78
C ARG A 92 -6.37 18.17 -15.87
N LEU A 93 -5.08 18.08 -16.22
CA LEU A 93 -4.07 17.47 -15.36
C LEU A 93 -3.91 18.27 -14.06
N ALA A 94 -3.82 19.60 -14.14
CA ALA A 94 -3.77 20.47 -12.97
C ALA A 94 -5.00 20.27 -12.07
N GLY A 95 -6.20 20.16 -12.66
CA GLY A 95 -7.41 19.81 -11.93
C GLY A 95 -7.36 18.43 -11.26
N ALA A 96 -6.78 17.44 -11.92
CA ALA A 96 -6.60 16.10 -11.32
C ALA A 96 -5.64 16.13 -10.13
N ILE A 97 -4.54 16.88 -10.25
CA ILE A 97 -3.55 17.08 -9.19
C ILE A 97 -4.19 17.83 -8.01
N GLY A 98 -4.94 18.90 -8.27
CA GLY A 98 -5.65 19.64 -7.22
C GLY A 98 -6.64 18.76 -6.44
N ILE A 99 -7.44 17.95 -7.15
CA ILE A 99 -8.34 16.97 -6.51
C ILE A 99 -7.55 15.97 -5.66
N PHE A 100 -6.45 15.44 -6.19
CA PHE A 100 -5.58 14.54 -5.45
C PHE A 100 -5.07 15.18 -4.16
N LEU A 101 -4.49 16.39 -4.23
CA LEU A 101 -3.90 17.09 -3.07
C LEU A 101 -4.92 17.39 -1.97
N LEU A 102 -6.14 17.76 -2.34
CA LEU A 102 -7.22 18.04 -1.38
C LEU A 102 -7.68 16.77 -0.66
N LEU A 103 -7.78 15.65 -1.39
CA LEU A 103 -8.25 14.37 -0.85
C LEU A 103 -7.21 13.62 -0.02
N THR A 104 -5.96 14.09 -0.01
CA THR A 104 -4.84 13.42 0.66
C THR A 104 -4.03 14.35 1.56
N ALA A 105 -4.55 15.55 1.84
CA ALA A 105 -3.87 16.57 2.65
C ALA A 105 -3.43 16.02 4.01
N ASN A 106 -4.25 15.18 4.65
CA ASN A 106 -3.94 14.52 5.92
C ASN A 106 -2.66 13.64 5.87
N ILE A 107 -2.33 13.08 4.71
CA ILE A 107 -1.14 12.23 4.56
C ILE A 107 0.05 13.06 4.10
N TRP A 108 -0.06 13.77 2.96
CA TRP A 108 1.14 14.36 2.37
C TRP A 108 1.67 15.56 3.18
N LEU A 109 0.81 16.33 3.85
CA LEU A 109 1.26 17.39 4.76
C LEU A 109 1.93 16.80 6.00
N GLY A 110 1.35 15.75 6.58
CA GLY A 110 1.93 15.05 7.72
C GLY A 110 3.27 14.39 7.37
N MET A 111 3.37 13.76 6.20
CA MET A 111 4.64 13.24 5.70
C MET A 111 5.65 14.36 5.46
N LEU A 112 5.24 15.45 4.79
CA LEU A 112 6.13 16.58 4.51
C LEU A 112 6.74 17.10 5.80
N ASP A 113 5.92 17.40 6.80
CA ASP A 113 6.37 17.85 8.11
C ASP A 113 7.27 16.82 8.80
N LEU A 114 6.84 15.56 8.89
CA LEU A 114 7.60 14.50 9.56
C LEU A 114 9.01 14.36 8.96
N TYR A 115 9.12 14.40 7.63
CA TYR A 115 10.39 14.29 6.90
C TYR A 115 11.23 15.56 6.89
N THR A 116 10.64 16.76 7.05
CA THR A 116 11.41 18.02 7.18
C THR A 116 11.85 18.29 8.61
N SER A 117 11.07 17.84 9.58
CA SER A 117 11.24 18.12 11.01
C SER A 117 12.05 17.03 11.73
N ASN A 118 12.21 15.84 11.12
CA ASN A 118 13.00 14.74 11.67
C ASN A 118 13.88 14.09 10.58
N THR A 119 15.08 13.67 10.97
CA THR A 119 15.86 12.73 10.15
C THR A 119 15.34 11.32 10.40
N LEU A 120 14.62 10.75 9.45
CA LEU A 120 14.00 9.43 9.62
C LEU A 120 14.88 8.29 9.11
N ILE A 121 14.80 7.16 9.80
CA ILE A 121 15.36 5.90 9.34
C ILE A 121 14.63 5.50 8.06
N ALA A 122 15.39 5.37 6.97
CA ALA A 122 14.86 4.85 5.72
C ALA A 122 14.36 3.41 5.91
N PRO A 123 13.29 3.00 5.21
CA PRO A 123 12.83 1.61 5.20
C PRO A 123 13.95 0.65 4.78
N PHE A 124 13.78 -0.63 5.10
CA PHE A 124 14.71 -1.70 4.75
C PHE A 124 15.23 -1.59 3.31
N VAL A 125 16.55 -1.53 3.15
CA VAL A 125 17.19 -1.54 1.82
C VAL A 125 17.44 -2.98 1.40
N ASN A 126 16.65 -3.45 0.44
CA ASN A 126 16.81 -4.79 -0.11
C ASN A 126 17.99 -4.85 -1.10
N ARG A 127 19.14 -5.35 -0.65
CA ARG A 127 20.33 -5.54 -1.50
C ARG A 127 20.20 -6.72 -2.48
N ASN A 128 19.32 -7.68 -2.20
CA ASN A 128 19.13 -8.90 -2.99
C ASN A 128 17.81 -8.85 -3.78
N MET A 129 17.58 -7.77 -4.52
CA MET A 129 16.34 -7.53 -5.27
C MET A 129 16.04 -8.64 -6.29
N GLN A 130 17.07 -9.26 -6.89
CA GLN A 130 16.92 -10.36 -7.86
C GLN A 130 16.13 -11.56 -7.30
N ASN A 131 16.24 -11.81 -5.99
CA ASN A 131 15.51 -12.89 -5.34
C ASN A 131 14.01 -12.57 -5.28
N ASN A 132 13.66 -11.29 -5.22
CA ASN A 132 12.29 -10.79 -5.07
C ASN A 132 11.62 -10.48 -6.42
N THR A 133 11.99 -11.22 -7.47
CA THR A 133 11.37 -11.15 -8.80
C THR A 133 10.41 -12.32 -9.01
N ILE A 134 9.52 -12.21 -10.00
CA ILE A 134 8.62 -13.31 -10.38
C ILE A 134 9.35 -14.52 -10.98
N THR A 135 10.61 -14.36 -11.36
CA THR A 135 11.48 -15.46 -11.85
C THR A 135 12.45 -15.95 -10.77
N GLY A 136 12.45 -15.31 -9.60
CA GLY A 136 13.25 -15.69 -8.43
C GLY A 136 12.42 -16.46 -7.40
N THR A 137 12.64 -16.18 -6.12
CA THR A 137 11.92 -16.84 -5.01
C THR A 137 10.48 -16.36 -4.87
N SER A 138 10.11 -15.27 -5.55
CA SER A 138 8.74 -14.74 -5.61
C SER A 138 7.95 -15.27 -6.83
N SER A 139 8.28 -16.46 -7.31
CA SER A 139 7.64 -17.06 -8.49
C SER A 139 6.16 -17.43 -8.31
N TYR A 140 5.69 -17.56 -7.07
CA TYR A 140 4.27 -17.73 -6.76
C TYR A 140 3.41 -16.56 -7.27
N TRP A 141 3.98 -15.36 -7.48
CA TRP A 141 3.25 -14.20 -8.03
C TRP A 141 2.72 -14.44 -9.44
N TRP A 142 3.51 -15.10 -10.30
CA TRP A 142 3.11 -15.36 -11.70
C TRP A 142 2.54 -16.77 -11.92
N THR A 143 2.73 -17.69 -10.96
CA THR A 143 2.23 -19.06 -11.00
C THR A 143 0.96 -19.28 -10.17
N THR A 144 0.38 -18.23 -9.58
CA THR A 144 -0.88 -18.33 -8.82
C THR A 144 -1.93 -17.43 -9.47
N PRO A 145 -2.99 -18.01 -10.08
CA PRO A 145 -3.22 -19.45 -10.27
C PRO A 145 -2.24 -20.09 -11.28
N TYR A 146 -2.09 -21.42 -11.29
CA TYR A 146 -1.14 -22.15 -12.15
C TYR A 146 -1.40 -21.96 -13.65
N LEU A 147 -2.61 -21.53 -14.02
CA LEU A 147 -2.98 -21.19 -15.39
C LEU A 147 -2.54 -19.77 -15.80
N LEU A 148 -2.15 -18.91 -14.86
CA LEU A 148 -1.75 -17.52 -15.14
C LEU A 148 -0.58 -17.40 -16.13
N PRO A 149 0.49 -18.22 -16.09
CA PRO A 149 1.53 -18.27 -17.11
C PRO A 149 0.98 -18.46 -18.54
N ILE A 150 0.01 -19.37 -18.69
CA ILE A 150 -0.62 -19.67 -19.97
C ILE A 150 -1.42 -18.46 -20.44
N LEU A 151 -2.17 -17.80 -19.56
CA LEU A 151 -2.91 -16.58 -19.88
C LEU A 151 -1.99 -15.44 -20.33
N CYS A 152 -0.85 -15.26 -19.66
CA CYS A 152 0.17 -14.30 -20.07
C CYS A 152 0.70 -14.60 -21.48
N ALA A 153 1.05 -15.86 -21.75
CA ALA A 153 1.52 -16.28 -23.07
C ALA A 153 0.45 -16.07 -24.15
N LEU A 154 -0.80 -16.48 -23.89
CA LEU A 154 -1.94 -16.26 -24.79
C LEU A 154 -2.16 -14.78 -25.10
N PHE A 155 -2.02 -13.90 -24.10
CA PHE A 155 -2.15 -12.47 -24.30
C PHE A 155 -1.06 -11.93 -25.21
N PHE A 156 0.22 -12.16 -24.89
CA PHE A 156 1.32 -11.58 -25.65
C PHE A 156 1.40 -12.17 -27.06
N CYS A 157 1.32 -13.49 -27.22
CA CYS A 157 1.31 -14.13 -28.54
C CYS A 157 0.09 -13.70 -29.37
N GLY A 158 -1.08 -13.59 -28.71
CA GLY A 158 -2.30 -13.10 -29.34
C GLY A 158 -2.14 -11.67 -29.84
N ALA A 159 -1.71 -10.76 -28.97
CA ALA A 159 -1.53 -9.35 -29.28
C ALA A 159 -0.49 -9.13 -30.40
N ILE A 160 0.63 -9.87 -30.39
CA ILE A 160 1.65 -9.82 -31.45
C ILE A 160 1.05 -10.25 -32.80
N ARG A 161 0.29 -11.36 -32.83
CA ARG A 161 -0.30 -11.87 -34.07
C ARG A 161 -1.29 -10.91 -34.72
N VAL A 162 -2.02 -10.11 -33.93
CA VAL A 162 -2.98 -9.12 -34.45
C VAL A 162 -2.45 -7.70 -34.41
N TRP A 163 -1.17 -7.50 -34.08
CA TRP A 163 -0.58 -6.19 -33.78
C TRP A 163 -0.92 -5.08 -34.79
N PRO A 164 -0.84 -5.29 -36.12
CA PRO A 164 -1.16 -4.24 -37.09
C PRO A 164 -2.60 -3.72 -36.95
N ARG A 165 -3.53 -4.59 -36.54
CA ARG A 165 -4.96 -4.31 -36.39
C ARG A 165 -5.33 -3.67 -35.05
N LEU A 166 -4.42 -3.65 -34.08
CA LEU A 166 -4.70 -3.09 -32.76
C LEU A 166 -4.79 -1.56 -32.80
N SER A 167 -5.75 -1.00 -32.07
CA SER A 167 -5.84 0.44 -31.84
C SER A 167 -4.57 0.94 -31.15
N GLY A 168 -4.18 2.21 -31.39
CA GLY A 168 -2.98 2.76 -30.76
C GLY A 168 -3.05 2.78 -29.22
N GLY A 169 -4.26 2.90 -28.66
CA GLY A 169 -4.48 2.81 -27.20
C GLY A 169 -4.19 1.41 -26.68
N PHE A 170 -4.67 0.39 -27.41
CA PHE A 170 -4.41 -0.98 -27.05
C PHE A 170 -2.92 -1.35 -27.24
N LYS A 171 -2.28 -0.91 -28.32
CA LYS A 171 -0.82 -1.08 -28.49
C LYS A 171 -0.02 -0.53 -27.31
N LEU A 172 -0.39 0.67 -26.84
CA LEU A 172 0.25 1.28 -25.69
C LEU A 172 -0.02 0.49 -24.39
N MET A 173 -1.24 -0.01 -24.20
CA MET A 173 -1.58 -0.87 -23.06
C MET A 173 -0.78 -2.17 -23.06
N THR A 174 -0.65 -2.82 -24.21
CA THR A 174 0.16 -4.04 -24.38
C THR A 174 1.64 -3.75 -24.11
N ALA A 175 2.16 -2.63 -24.60
CA ALA A 175 3.53 -2.22 -24.32
C ALA A 175 3.75 -1.94 -22.82
N ALA A 176 2.82 -1.24 -22.16
CA ALA A 176 2.89 -1.01 -20.72
C ALA A 176 2.86 -2.33 -19.93
N ALA A 177 1.97 -3.27 -20.30
CA ALA A 177 1.90 -4.60 -19.70
C ALA A 177 3.24 -5.35 -19.84
N ALA A 178 3.87 -5.29 -21.03
CA ALA A 178 5.16 -5.91 -21.28
C ALA A 178 6.28 -5.27 -20.44
N VAL A 179 6.33 -3.94 -20.34
CA VAL A 179 7.33 -3.22 -19.53
C VAL A 179 7.20 -3.61 -18.06
N PHE A 180 6.00 -3.54 -17.49
CA PHE A 180 5.76 -3.93 -16.08
C PHE A 180 6.07 -5.41 -15.83
N PHE A 181 5.75 -6.29 -16.78
CA PHE A 181 6.10 -7.72 -16.72
C PHE A 181 7.62 -7.92 -16.69
N VAL A 182 8.35 -7.28 -17.59
CA VAL A 182 9.83 -7.35 -17.66
C VAL A 182 10.46 -6.80 -16.38
N LEU A 183 10.02 -5.62 -15.91
CA LEU A 183 10.47 -5.02 -14.65
C LEU A 183 10.24 -5.95 -13.46
N SER A 184 9.22 -6.80 -13.49
CA SER A 184 8.96 -7.73 -12.39
C SER A 184 9.88 -8.97 -12.36
N SER A 185 10.70 -9.17 -13.40
CA SER A 185 11.52 -10.38 -13.63
C SER A 185 13.03 -10.11 -13.55
N ASN A 186 13.83 -11.18 -13.55
CA ASN A 186 15.29 -11.13 -13.66
C ASN A 186 15.79 -10.80 -15.08
N ALA A 187 14.90 -10.52 -16.04
CA ALA A 187 15.32 -9.91 -17.30
C ALA A 187 15.95 -8.52 -17.08
N VAL A 188 15.59 -7.85 -15.98
CA VAL A 188 16.26 -6.64 -15.49
C VAL A 188 17.38 -7.05 -14.53
N PRO A 189 18.59 -6.46 -14.62
CA PRO A 189 19.73 -6.80 -13.78
C PRO A 189 19.60 -6.21 -12.36
N TRP A 190 18.60 -6.67 -11.61
CA TRP A 190 18.25 -6.15 -10.27
C TRP A 190 19.38 -6.29 -9.25
N GLN A 191 20.26 -7.29 -9.38
CA GLN A 191 21.44 -7.44 -8.51
C GLN A 191 22.40 -6.27 -8.68
N TRP A 192 22.70 -5.92 -9.93
CA TRP A 192 23.56 -4.77 -10.22
C TRP A 192 22.89 -3.47 -9.78
N LEU A 193 21.61 -3.26 -10.13
CA LEU A 193 20.88 -2.06 -9.70
C LEU A 193 20.84 -1.89 -8.18
N GLY A 194 20.58 -2.97 -7.42
CA GLY A 194 20.55 -2.94 -5.96
C GLY A 194 21.91 -2.65 -5.30
N SER A 195 23.00 -2.86 -6.04
CA SER A 195 24.37 -2.56 -5.58
C SER A 195 24.74 -1.07 -5.70
N LEU A 196 24.02 -0.29 -6.50
CA LEU A 196 24.34 1.13 -6.77
C LEU A 196 24.00 2.10 -5.62
N ASP A 197 23.38 1.61 -4.54
CA ASP A 197 22.94 2.38 -3.37
C ASP A 197 22.20 3.69 -3.66
N ASN A 198 21.39 3.68 -4.71
CA ASN A 198 20.61 4.83 -5.14
C ASN A 198 19.24 4.84 -4.44
N GLY A 199 18.86 5.98 -3.87
CA GLY A 199 17.56 6.18 -3.21
C GLY A 199 16.34 5.79 -4.06
N VAL A 200 16.38 6.00 -5.38
CA VAL A 200 15.29 5.61 -6.31
C VAL A 200 15.16 4.09 -6.40
N ILE A 201 16.28 3.37 -6.49
CA ILE A 201 16.28 1.90 -6.55
C ILE A 201 15.89 1.33 -5.17
N ASN A 202 16.41 1.94 -4.10
CA ASN A 202 16.08 1.58 -2.72
C ASN A 202 14.60 1.82 -2.39
N LEU A 203 13.88 2.69 -3.11
CA LEU A 203 12.43 2.85 -2.98
C LEU A 203 11.64 1.68 -3.59
N LEU A 204 12.16 1.06 -4.66
CA LEU A 204 11.46 -0.01 -5.37
C LEU A 204 11.39 -1.29 -4.52
N GLN A 205 12.51 -1.67 -3.89
CA GLN A 205 12.76 -2.80 -2.98
C GLN A 205 12.39 -4.21 -3.47
N PHE A 206 11.22 -4.38 -4.08
CA PHE A 206 10.63 -5.67 -4.39
C PHE A 206 10.07 -5.67 -5.83
N PRO A 207 10.88 -6.12 -6.82
CA PRO A 207 10.48 -6.10 -8.22
C PRO A 207 9.16 -6.80 -8.54
N PHE A 208 8.80 -7.87 -7.82
CA PHE A 208 7.51 -8.56 -8.01
C PHE A 208 6.31 -7.61 -7.96
N ARG A 209 6.40 -6.44 -7.29
CA ARG A 209 5.32 -5.45 -7.19
C ARG A 209 4.92 -4.88 -8.56
N PHE A 210 5.84 -4.83 -9.53
CA PHE A 210 5.53 -4.44 -10.91
C PHE A 210 4.61 -5.46 -11.61
N PHE A 211 4.53 -6.69 -11.11
CA PHE A 211 3.65 -7.71 -11.68
C PHE A 211 2.16 -7.43 -11.43
N VAL A 212 1.84 -6.64 -10.40
CA VAL A 212 0.45 -6.27 -10.06
C VAL A 212 -0.23 -5.51 -11.22
N PRO A 213 0.27 -4.34 -11.66
CA PRO A 213 -0.30 -3.66 -12.82
C PRO A 213 -0.19 -4.51 -14.10
N ALA A 214 0.90 -5.26 -14.31
CA ALA A 214 1.05 -6.13 -15.47
C ALA A 214 -0.11 -7.16 -15.56
N THR A 215 -0.41 -7.85 -14.46
CA THR A 215 -1.47 -8.87 -14.40
C THR A 215 -2.82 -8.27 -14.77
N ILE A 216 -3.17 -7.09 -14.25
CA ILE A 216 -4.45 -6.44 -14.57
C ILE A 216 -4.52 -6.11 -16.06
N LEU A 217 -3.47 -5.49 -16.61
CA LEU A 217 -3.43 -5.11 -18.03
C LEU A 217 -3.48 -6.33 -18.95
N ILE A 218 -2.84 -7.44 -18.57
CA ILE A 218 -2.88 -8.71 -19.31
C ILE A 218 -4.30 -9.29 -19.31
N LEU A 219 -4.95 -9.37 -18.13
CA LEU A 219 -6.30 -9.91 -18.02
C LEU A 219 -7.35 -9.06 -18.77
N VAL A 220 -7.25 -7.73 -18.65
CA VAL A 220 -8.08 -6.80 -19.44
C VAL A 220 -7.78 -6.95 -20.93
N GLY A 221 -6.49 -7.03 -21.29
CA GLY A 221 -6.03 -7.20 -22.65
C GLY A 221 -6.55 -8.49 -23.31
N LEU A 222 -6.60 -9.61 -22.60
CA LEU A 222 -7.22 -10.84 -23.08
C LEU A 222 -8.69 -10.64 -23.44
N CYS A 223 -9.44 -9.90 -22.62
CA CYS A 223 -10.83 -9.58 -22.90
C CYS A 223 -10.96 -8.71 -24.16
N LEU A 224 -10.06 -7.72 -24.32
CA LEU A 224 -10.04 -6.84 -25.49
C LEU A 224 -9.53 -7.53 -26.78
N LEU A 225 -8.84 -8.68 -26.67
CA LEU A 225 -8.42 -9.46 -27.84
C LEU A 225 -9.56 -10.30 -28.43
N VAL A 226 -10.59 -10.66 -27.65
CA VAL A 226 -11.67 -11.57 -28.08
C VAL A 226 -12.28 -11.19 -29.44
N PRO A 227 -12.61 -9.91 -29.74
CA PRO A 227 -13.20 -9.54 -31.03
C PRO A 227 -12.33 -9.89 -32.25
N TYR A 228 -10.99 -9.87 -32.11
CA TYR A 228 -10.06 -10.14 -33.20
C TYR A 228 -9.95 -11.64 -33.55
N TYR A 229 -10.44 -12.51 -32.67
CA TYR A 229 -10.42 -13.97 -32.79
C TYR A 229 -11.81 -14.59 -32.83
N ARG A 230 -12.86 -13.78 -33.04
CA ARG A 230 -14.24 -14.24 -33.10
C ARG A 230 -14.38 -15.38 -34.12
N GLY A 231 -15.04 -16.46 -33.72
CA GLY A 231 -15.20 -17.67 -34.54
C GLY A 231 -14.06 -18.69 -34.43
N LYS A 232 -12.96 -18.39 -33.72
CA LYS A 232 -11.95 -19.40 -33.36
C LYS A 232 -12.37 -20.16 -32.10
N PRO A 233 -12.08 -21.47 -31.97
CA PRO A 233 -12.42 -22.26 -30.78
C PRO A 233 -11.88 -21.66 -29.48
N LEU A 234 -10.70 -21.05 -29.53
CA LEU A 234 -10.03 -20.43 -28.38
C LEU A 234 -10.75 -19.19 -27.85
N ALA A 235 -11.54 -18.51 -28.69
CA ALA A 235 -12.33 -17.33 -28.28
C ALA A 235 -13.69 -17.71 -27.69
N ASN A 236 -13.96 -19.00 -27.46
CA ASN A 236 -15.21 -19.46 -26.88
C ASN A 236 -15.28 -19.07 -25.38
N PRO A 237 -16.36 -18.38 -24.93
CA PRO A 237 -16.54 -17.99 -23.53
C PRO A 237 -16.43 -19.15 -22.51
N ARG A 238 -16.74 -20.39 -22.91
CA ARG A 238 -16.64 -21.57 -22.05
C ARG A 238 -15.22 -21.79 -21.50
N TRP A 239 -14.19 -21.49 -22.28
CA TRP A 239 -12.80 -21.59 -21.81
C TRP A 239 -12.49 -20.60 -20.70
N PHE A 240 -13.02 -19.37 -20.79
CA PHE A 240 -12.85 -18.38 -19.73
C PHE A 240 -13.55 -18.80 -18.43
N VAL A 241 -14.75 -19.39 -18.53
CA VAL A 241 -15.46 -19.96 -17.38
C VAL A 241 -14.68 -21.11 -16.77
N LEU A 242 -14.16 -22.03 -17.59
CA LEU A 242 -13.34 -23.14 -17.10
C LEU A 242 -12.08 -22.64 -16.37
N VAL A 243 -11.33 -21.72 -16.97
CA VAL A 243 -10.14 -21.11 -16.35
C VAL A 243 -10.51 -20.45 -15.02
N LEU A 244 -11.63 -19.75 -14.97
CA LEU A 244 -12.11 -19.11 -13.74
C LEU A 244 -12.40 -20.14 -12.65
N VAL A 245 -13.17 -21.18 -12.96
CA VAL A 245 -13.54 -22.23 -12.00
C VAL A 245 -12.29 -22.96 -11.49
N LEU A 246 -11.37 -23.34 -12.37
CA LEU A 246 -10.12 -23.98 -12.00
C LEU A 246 -9.25 -23.06 -11.12
N SER A 247 -9.15 -21.78 -11.45
CA SER A 247 -8.38 -20.81 -10.67
C SER A 247 -8.97 -20.58 -9.28
N VAL A 248 -10.29 -20.46 -9.17
CA VAL A 248 -10.96 -20.32 -7.87
C VAL A 248 -10.83 -21.61 -7.06
N GLY A 249 -11.04 -22.76 -7.68
CA GLY A 249 -10.86 -24.07 -7.04
C GLY A 249 -9.45 -24.26 -6.49
N GLN A 250 -8.42 -23.90 -7.25
CA GLN A 250 -7.03 -23.92 -6.78
C GLN A 250 -6.84 -23.07 -5.52
N ILE A 251 -7.32 -21.82 -5.52
CA ILE A 251 -7.17 -20.93 -4.37
C ILE A 251 -7.91 -21.44 -3.15
N LEU A 252 -9.10 -22.00 -3.33
CA LEU A 252 -9.85 -22.60 -2.22
C LEU A 252 -9.09 -23.78 -1.62
N ILE A 253 -8.50 -24.64 -2.45
CA ILE A 253 -7.65 -25.76 -1.98
C ILE A 253 -6.42 -25.23 -1.26
N GLN A 254 -5.68 -24.28 -1.85
CA GLN A 254 -4.48 -23.69 -1.24
C GLN A 254 -4.77 -23.06 0.12
N ASN A 255 -5.86 -22.29 0.24
CA ASN A 255 -6.27 -21.69 1.51
C ASN A 255 -6.71 -22.76 2.53
N THR A 256 -7.38 -23.82 2.07
CA THR A 256 -7.76 -24.95 2.95
C THR A 256 -6.54 -25.66 3.51
N VAL A 257 -5.53 -25.95 2.68
CA VAL A 257 -4.27 -26.57 3.12
C VAL A 257 -3.57 -25.69 4.15
N LYS A 258 -3.48 -24.38 3.93
CA LYS A 258 -2.86 -23.46 4.90
C LYS A 258 -3.61 -23.37 6.22
N MET A 259 -4.94 -23.44 6.17
CA MET A 259 -5.75 -23.51 7.39
C MET A 259 -5.52 -24.82 8.14
N GLN A 260 -5.39 -25.93 7.42
CA GLN A 260 -5.02 -27.22 8.03
C GLN A 260 -3.61 -27.16 8.64
N ASP A 261 -2.65 -26.56 7.95
CA ASP A 261 -1.30 -26.34 8.47
C ASP A 261 -1.39 -25.55 9.78
N TRP A 262 -2.09 -24.41 9.82
CA TRP A 262 -2.27 -23.62 11.06
C TRP A 262 -2.79 -24.45 12.25
N HIS A 263 -3.68 -25.41 12.01
CA HIS A 263 -4.24 -26.29 13.03
C HIS A 263 -3.35 -27.48 13.40
N SER A 264 -2.28 -27.75 12.65
CA SER A 264 -1.33 -28.81 12.98
C SER A 264 -0.38 -28.39 14.11
N ASP A 265 0.10 -29.37 14.87
CA ASP A 265 1.10 -29.18 15.93
C ASP A 265 2.51 -28.87 15.37
N GLU A 266 2.73 -29.11 14.07
CA GLU A 266 4.00 -28.85 13.37
C GLU A 266 4.08 -27.48 12.72
N ALA A 267 2.96 -26.76 12.58
CA ALA A 267 2.97 -25.40 12.05
C ALA A 267 3.53 -24.44 13.09
N ALA A 268 4.85 -24.46 13.17
CA ALA A 268 5.59 -23.63 14.08
C ALA A 268 5.23 -22.18 13.82
N VAL A 269 4.87 -21.46 14.88
CA VAL A 269 5.05 -20.00 14.87
C VAL A 269 6.55 -19.76 14.98
N SER A 270 7.26 -20.09 13.91
CA SER A 270 8.71 -20.03 13.85
C SER A 270 9.12 -18.58 14.09
N LEU A 271 10.07 -18.38 15.01
CA LEU A 271 10.79 -17.11 15.17
C LEU A 271 11.31 -16.68 13.80
N ARG A 272 10.65 -15.70 13.20
CA ARG A 272 11.18 -15.01 12.03
C ARG A 272 12.18 -13.96 12.52
N ASN A 273 13.07 -13.52 11.63
CA ASN A 273 14.00 -12.44 11.97
C ASN A 273 13.26 -11.25 12.60
N HIS A 274 13.86 -10.65 13.63
CA HIS A 274 13.31 -9.48 14.33
C HIS A 274 11.91 -9.73 14.93
N THR A 275 11.70 -10.94 15.46
CA THR A 275 10.49 -11.35 16.17
C THR A 275 10.83 -11.68 17.62
N TYR A 276 9.99 -11.23 18.54
CA TYR A 276 10.05 -11.49 19.97
C TYR A 276 8.83 -12.32 20.35
N LEU A 277 9.08 -13.51 20.89
CA LEU A 277 8.05 -14.45 21.31
C LEU A 277 8.16 -14.64 22.82
N SER A 278 7.11 -14.28 23.54
CA SER A 278 6.99 -14.51 24.99
C SER A 278 6.00 -15.62 25.33
N ALA A 279 5.41 -16.27 24.32
CA ALA A 279 4.56 -17.44 24.53
C ALA A 279 5.37 -18.66 24.98
N GLU A 280 4.86 -19.37 25.97
CA GLU A 280 5.44 -20.60 26.51
C GLU A 280 5.23 -21.80 25.58
N SER A 281 4.20 -21.73 24.73
CA SER A 281 3.89 -22.74 23.72
C SER A 281 3.21 -22.15 22.50
N GLU A 282 3.27 -22.86 21.38
CA GLU A 282 2.56 -22.46 20.16
C GLU A 282 1.04 -22.50 20.35
N ALA A 283 0.53 -23.43 21.16
CA ALA A 283 -0.88 -23.52 21.49
C ALA A 283 -1.38 -22.25 22.17
N GLN A 284 -0.62 -21.72 23.14
CA GLN A 284 -0.94 -20.47 23.82
C GLN A 284 -1.02 -19.30 22.83
N LEU A 285 -0.06 -19.20 21.90
CA LEU A 285 -0.08 -18.14 20.90
C LEU A 285 -1.26 -18.28 19.92
N LYS A 286 -1.54 -19.50 19.45
CA LYS A 286 -2.68 -19.77 18.56
C LYS A 286 -4.00 -19.40 19.24
N GLU A 287 -4.19 -19.77 20.49
CA GLU A 287 -5.38 -19.41 21.27
C GLU A 287 -5.51 -17.90 21.45
N ALA A 288 -4.40 -17.20 21.68
CA ALA A 288 -4.40 -15.74 21.84
C ALA A 288 -4.98 -14.98 20.63
N TYR A 289 -4.77 -15.47 19.40
CA TYR A 289 -5.38 -14.86 18.21
C TYR A 289 -6.92 -14.95 18.21
N PHE A 290 -7.48 -15.97 18.85
CA PHE A 290 -8.93 -16.18 18.97
C PHE A 290 -9.52 -15.64 20.28
N SER A 291 -8.68 -15.23 21.24
CA SER A 291 -9.11 -14.59 22.50
C SER A 291 -9.99 -13.36 22.26
N LYS A 292 -10.94 -13.10 23.17
CA LYS A 292 -11.71 -11.84 23.17
C LYS A 292 -10.80 -10.64 23.45
N ASP A 293 -9.79 -10.83 24.29
CA ASP A 293 -8.77 -9.82 24.52
C ASP A 293 -7.71 -9.90 23.42
N LYS A 294 -7.80 -8.97 22.47
CA LYS A 294 -6.88 -8.88 21.34
C LYS A 294 -5.49 -8.35 21.72
N SER A 295 -5.31 -7.82 22.93
CA SER A 295 -4.00 -7.40 23.41
C SER A 295 -3.07 -8.59 23.68
N LEU A 296 -3.63 -9.76 24.04
CA LEU A 296 -2.85 -10.96 24.36
C LEU A 296 -1.96 -11.41 23.18
N ALA A 297 -2.51 -11.48 21.97
CA ALA A 297 -1.73 -11.87 20.79
C ALA A 297 -0.60 -10.86 20.48
N LEU A 298 -0.85 -9.57 20.72
CA LEU A 298 0.14 -8.51 20.51
C LEU A 298 1.23 -8.52 21.58
N ALA A 299 0.91 -8.90 22.82
CA ALA A 299 1.88 -9.04 23.89
C ALA A 299 2.78 -10.27 23.68
N LEU A 300 2.18 -11.39 23.26
CA LEU A 300 2.88 -12.67 23.06
C LEU A 300 3.77 -12.70 21.82
N TYR A 301 3.41 -11.96 20.77
CA TYR A 301 4.15 -11.93 19.50
C TYR A 301 4.39 -10.49 19.06
N GLN A 302 5.64 -10.04 19.18
CA GLN A 302 6.07 -8.69 18.82
C GLN A 302 7.11 -8.72 17.70
N ARG A 303 7.16 -7.67 16.88
CA ARG A 303 8.18 -7.51 15.84
C ARG A 303 8.95 -6.23 16.05
N SER A 304 10.27 -6.32 15.90
CA SER A 304 11.17 -5.19 16.02
C SER A 304 11.53 -4.56 14.67
N THR A 305 10.57 -4.54 13.74
CA THR A 305 10.71 -3.90 12.42
C THR A 305 9.93 -2.58 12.37
N PRO A 306 10.35 -1.55 13.13
CA PRO A 306 9.68 -0.25 13.10
C PRO A 306 9.93 0.45 11.77
N ASP A 307 8.93 1.21 11.33
CA ASP A 307 9.05 2.15 10.23
C ASP A 307 9.16 3.57 10.80
N TYR A 308 9.91 4.44 10.12
CA TYR A 308 9.94 5.89 10.37
C TYR A 308 10.36 6.32 11.79
N LEU A 309 11.31 5.60 12.39
CA LEU A 309 11.97 6.08 13.61
C LEU A 309 12.86 7.29 13.32
N PRO A 310 12.97 8.25 14.26
CA PRO A 310 13.93 9.32 14.16
C PRO A 310 15.36 8.77 14.37
N LEU A 311 16.32 9.42 13.74
CA LEU A 311 17.75 9.13 13.85
C LEU A 311 18.43 10.36 14.45
N TYR A 312 18.82 10.26 15.71
CA TYR A 312 19.51 11.34 16.44
C TYR A 312 21.02 11.18 16.41
N GLN A 313 21.52 9.96 16.24
CA GLN A 313 22.94 9.65 16.18
C GLN A 313 23.21 8.61 15.10
N GLU A 314 24.29 8.80 14.34
CA GLU A 314 24.75 7.78 13.39
C GLU A 314 25.13 6.50 14.12
N THR A 315 24.67 5.36 13.61
CA THR A 315 24.93 4.06 14.23
C THR A 315 25.13 2.97 13.20
N LYS A 316 26.13 2.11 13.44
CA LYS A 316 26.36 0.89 12.67
C LYS A 316 25.52 -0.29 13.18
N LYS A 317 24.88 -0.15 14.34
CA LYS A 317 24.02 -1.20 14.89
C LYS A 317 22.80 -1.39 14.00
N ASN A 318 22.30 -2.63 13.98
CA ASN A 318 21.04 -2.93 13.31
C ASN A 318 19.90 -2.21 14.05
N LYS A 319 19.19 -1.32 13.35
CA LYS A 319 18.12 -0.48 13.90
C LYS A 319 16.91 -1.29 14.37
N TYR A 320 16.68 -2.46 13.77
CA TYR A 320 15.64 -3.40 14.21
C TYR A 320 16.02 -4.09 15.52
N ASN A 321 17.30 -4.36 15.75
CA ASN A 321 17.75 -4.86 17.04
C ASN A 321 17.66 -3.77 18.11
N LEU A 322 18.08 -2.54 17.79
CA LEU A 322 17.97 -1.40 18.72
C LEU A 322 16.53 -1.19 19.19
N TYR A 323 15.55 -1.25 18.30
CA TYR A 323 14.14 -1.12 18.71
C TYR A 323 13.69 -2.27 19.62
N GLY A 324 14.14 -3.49 19.35
CA GLY A 324 13.88 -4.64 20.21
C GLY A 324 14.44 -4.44 21.62
N GLU A 325 15.72 -4.07 21.72
CA GLU A 325 16.45 -3.83 22.97
C GLU A 325 15.90 -2.62 23.76
N GLU A 326 15.56 -1.53 23.07
CA GLU A 326 15.24 -0.25 23.71
C GLU A 326 13.74 -0.08 23.98
N ILE A 327 12.86 -0.73 23.22
CA ILE A 327 11.40 -0.56 23.32
C ILE A 327 10.73 -1.86 23.75
N ILE A 328 10.93 -2.97 23.02
CA ILE A 328 10.20 -4.23 23.28
C ILE A 328 10.62 -4.85 24.61
N GLU A 329 11.91 -5.10 24.80
CA GLU A 329 12.44 -5.73 26.01
C GLU A 329 12.24 -4.88 27.27
N LYS A 330 12.22 -3.55 27.11
CA LYS A 330 12.01 -2.61 28.23
C LYS A 330 10.54 -2.32 28.51
N ASN A 331 9.62 -2.80 27.68
CA ASN A 331 8.21 -2.44 27.76
C ASN A 331 7.60 -2.80 29.13
N ASP A 332 7.97 -3.94 29.68
CA ASP A 332 7.41 -4.47 30.94
C ASP A 332 8.07 -3.86 32.19
N THR A 333 9.08 -2.99 32.01
CA THR A 333 9.74 -2.31 33.14
C THR A 333 8.98 -1.07 33.62
N VAL A 334 7.89 -0.69 32.94
CA VAL A 334 7.07 0.48 33.24
C VAL A 334 5.59 0.14 33.00
N ALA A 335 4.70 0.70 33.80
CA ALA A 335 3.26 0.64 33.52
C ALA A 335 2.87 1.77 32.55
N LYS A 336 2.15 1.45 31.48
CA LYS A 336 1.68 2.41 30.47
C LYS A 336 0.16 2.54 30.48
N THR A 337 -0.31 3.78 30.50
CA THR A 337 -1.74 4.12 30.42
C THR A 337 -1.95 5.30 29.49
N VAL A 338 -3.14 5.42 28.89
CA VAL A 338 -3.49 6.59 28.07
C VAL A 338 -4.62 7.33 28.78
N GLU A 339 -4.36 8.59 29.12
CA GLU A 339 -5.28 9.46 29.84
C GLU A 339 -5.40 10.78 29.07
N ASN A 340 -6.62 11.17 28.68
CA ASN A 340 -6.89 12.41 27.93
C ASN A 340 -6.02 12.61 26.68
N GLY A 341 -5.72 11.53 25.95
CA GLY A 341 -4.90 11.58 24.73
C GLY A 341 -3.38 11.61 24.99
N LYS A 342 -2.95 11.64 26.25
CA LYS A 342 -1.53 11.60 26.63
C LYS A 342 -1.14 10.20 27.09
N LEU A 343 0.11 9.82 26.85
CA LEU A 343 0.67 8.55 27.33
C LEU A 343 1.35 8.78 28.68
N THR A 344 0.93 8.05 29.72
CA THR A 344 1.51 8.12 31.06
C THR A 344 2.28 6.84 31.37
N LEU A 345 3.56 6.99 31.73
CA LEU A 345 4.45 5.93 32.19
C LEU A 345 4.63 6.06 33.70
N ARG A 346 4.46 4.94 34.41
CA ARG A 346 4.71 4.85 35.86
C ARG A 346 5.71 3.76 36.18
N TRP A 347 6.67 4.05 37.05
CA TRP A 347 7.61 3.05 37.55
C TRP A 347 8.12 3.42 38.94
N GLN A 348 8.63 2.42 39.66
CA GLN A 348 9.31 2.62 40.93
C GLN A 348 10.83 2.74 40.68
N GLY A 349 11.44 3.80 41.20
CA GLY A 349 12.88 4.01 41.17
C GLY A 349 13.51 3.67 42.53
N ASP A 350 14.64 2.98 42.51
CA ASP A 350 15.37 2.62 43.73
C ASP A 350 16.28 3.76 44.21
N GLN A 351 16.83 4.51 43.26
CA GLN A 351 17.78 5.60 43.49
C GLN A 351 17.79 6.58 42.32
N GLU A 352 18.45 7.72 42.52
CA GLU A 352 18.66 8.74 41.50
C GLU A 352 19.66 8.27 40.44
N MET A 353 19.14 7.90 39.26
CA MET A 353 19.95 7.45 38.13
C MET A 353 19.21 7.63 36.81
N TRP A 354 19.95 7.58 35.71
CA TRP A 354 19.35 7.58 34.39
C TRP A 354 18.60 6.27 34.15
N LYS A 355 17.32 6.38 33.80
CA LYS A 355 16.46 5.26 33.43
C LYS A 355 16.06 5.42 31.97
N ALA A 356 16.37 4.41 31.17
CA ALA A 356 15.87 4.29 29.80
C ALA A 356 14.41 3.84 29.82
N LEU A 357 13.57 4.52 29.06
CA LEU A 357 12.13 4.31 28.98
C LEU A 357 11.74 3.85 27.57
N PRO A 358 10.76 2.93 27.45
CA PRO A 358 10.35 2.34 26.18
C PRO A 358 9.41 3.29 25.39
N ILE A 359 9.88 4.50 25.08
CA ILE A 359 9.22 5.52 24.27
C ILE A 359 10.23 6.19 23.33
N ILE A 360 9.75 6.69 22.20
CA ILE A 360 10.56 7.36 21.19
C ILE A 360 10.21 8.85 21.17
N ASN A 361 11.22 9.70 21.21
CA ASN A 361 11.07 11.14 21.11
C ASN A 361 11.04 11.57 19.64
N TYR A 362 9.97 12.25 19.23
CA TYR A 362 9.90 12.98 17.96
C TYR A 362 10.03 14.49 18.21
N ARG A 363 10.20 15.28 17.14
CA ARG A 363 10.37 16.75 17.24
C ARG A 363 9.31 17.46 18.10
N TYR A 364 8.06 17.00 18.05
CA TYR A 364 6.91 17.58 18.74
C TYR A 364 6.52 16.83 20.02
N THR A 365 7.37 15.92 20.50
CA THR A 365 7.14 15.22 21.77
C THR A 365 7.42 16.15 22.93
N GLU A 366 6.44 16.32 23.81
CA GLU A 366 6.60 17.03 25.07
C GLU A 366 6.61 16.04 26.23
N LEU A 367 7.55 16.22 27.17
CA LEU A 367 7.78 15.31 28.27
C LEU A 367 7.63 16.06 29.59
N THR A 368 6.85 15.49 30.52
CA THR A 368 6.68 16.03 31.87
C THR A 368 6.92 14.93 32.89
N LEU A 369 8.00 15.03 33.67
CA LEU A 369 8.36 14.07 34.72
C LEU A 369 7.98 14.64 36.08
N ASN A 370 7.19 13.90 36.86
CA ASN A 370 6.78 14.30 38.20
C ASN A 370 6.21 15.74 38.24
N GLN A 371 5.36 16.07 37.26
CA GLN A 371 4.74 17.39 37.05
C GLN A 371 5.71 18.51 36.62
N GLN A 372 6.99 18.22 36.39
CA GLN A 372 7.97 19.17 35.87
C GLN A 372 8.19 18.94 34.37
N PRO A 373 7.96 19.96 33.51
CA PRO A 373 8.30 19.88 32.09
C PRO A 373 9.80 19.64 31.90
N LEU A 374 10.15 18.72 31.01
CA LEU A 374 11.53 18.42 30.66
C LEU A 374 11.97 19.21 29.44
N THR A 375 13.23 19.62 29.44
CA THR A 375 13.91 20.22 28.30
C THR A 375 14.90 19.25 27.66
N GLU A 376 15.50 19.63 26.53
CA GLU A 376 16.52 18.82 25.85
C GLU A 376 17.73 18.48 26.76
N LYS A 377 17.97 19.25 27.83
CA LYS A 377 19.07 18.99 28.78
C LYS A 377 18.73 17.92 29.81
N ASP A 378 17.45 17.72 30.06
CA ASP A 378 16.94 16.81 31.10
C ASP A 378 16.70 15.40 30.54
N VAL A 379 16.91 15.23 29.23
CA VAL A 379 16.63 14.01 28.48
C VAL A 379 17.90 13.57 27.75
N SER A 380 18.18 12.27 27.81
CA SER A 380 19.21 11.64 26.98
C SER A 380 18.55 10.74 25.95
N LEU A 381 18.89 10.91 24.67
CA LEU A 381 18.31 10.19 23.56
C LEU A 381 19.29 9.14 23.00
N SER A 382 18.77 7.94 22.74
CA SER A 382 19.51 6.91 22.00
C SER A 382 19.67 7.28 20.52
N ALA A 383 20.39 6.45 19.76
CA ALA A 383 20.53 6.63 18.32
C ALA A 383 19.18 6.67 17.58
N ILE A 384 18.20 5.90 18.04
CA ILE A 384 16.85 5.85 17.47
C ILE A 384 15.84 6.73 18.21
N GLY A 385 16.31 7.60 19.11
CA GLY A 385 15.45 8.53 19.85
C GLY A 385 14.74 7.93 21.07
N ALA A 386 15.19 6.76 21.57
CA ALA A 386 14.63 6.24 22.82
C ALA A 386 15.02 7.15 24.00
N VAL A 387 14.04 7.48 24.83
CA VAL A 387 14.17 8.46 25.91
C VAL A 387 14.79 7.83 27.15
N SER A 388 15.76 8.53 27.74
CA SER A 388 16.19 8.30 29.12
C SER A 388 16.02 9.58 29.92
N VAL A 389 15.58 9.44 31.18
CA VAL A 389 15.40 10.55 32.13
C VAL A 389 16.08 10.23 33.45
N GLN A 390 16.38 11.25 34.25
CA GLN A 390 16.88 11.07 35.61
C GLN A 390 15.71 10.72 36.54
N GLN A 391 15.61 9.45 36.93
CA GLN A 391 14.57 9.01 37.87
C GLN A 391 14.93 9.43 39.30
N GLN A 392 13.95 9.48 40.18
CA GLN A 392 14.12 9.65 41.63
C GLN A 392 13.82 8.35 42.38
N ALA A 393 14.27 8.25 43.64
CA ALA A 393 13.82 7.18 44.51
C ALA A 393 12.32 7.36 44.81
N GLY A 394 11.53 6.29 44.67
CA GLY A 394 10.07 6.35 44.82
C GLY A 394 9.30 6.19 43.52
N GLU A 395 8.03 6.61 43.53
CA GLU A 395 7.19 6.59 42.33
C GLU A 395 7.65 7.69 41.35
N ASN A 396 7.83 7.32 40.09
CA ASN A 396 8.11 8.25 39.00
C ASN A 396 6.97 8.18 37.99
N VAL A 397 6.52 9.34 37.53
CA VAL A 397 5.43 9.49 36.57
C VAL A 397 5.90 10.38 35.43
N LEU A 398 6.04 9.80 34.24
CA LEU A 398 6.33 10.54 33.01
C LEU A 398 5.06 10.65 32.16
N VAL A 399 4.65 11.87 31.85
CA VAL A 399 3.59 12.16 30.89
C VAL A 399 4.24 12.54 29.56
N VAL A 400 3.82 11.86 28.49
CA VAL A 400 4.25 12.06 27.12
C VAL A 400 3.08 12.63 26.35
N ASP A 401 3.27 13.83 25.81
CA ASP A 401 2.30 14.53 24.96
C ASP A 401 2.90 14.76 23.57
N TYR A 402 2.05 15.11 22.61
CA TYR A 402 2.46 15.44 21.25
C TYR A 402 1.79 16.73 20.81
N ASP A 403 2.57 17.82 20.77
CA ASP A 403 2.09 19.13 20.32
C ASP A 403 2.05 19.17 18.79
N ALA A 404 0.95 18.67 18.24
CA ALA A 404 0.79 18.57 16.80
C ALA A 404 0.89 19.96 16.14
N PRO A 405 1.54 20.07 14.96
CA PRO A 405 1.62 21.33 14.24
C PRO A 405 0.25 21.97 14.00
N TRP A 406 0.17 23.30 14.02
CA TRP A 406 -1.08 24.06 13.87
C TRP A 406 -1.92 23.70 12.63
N PHE A 407 -1.29 23.20 11.56
CA PHE A 407 -1.98 22.82 10.33
C PHE A 407 -2.54 21.39 10.34
N PHE A 408 -2.18 20.56 11.33
CA PHE A 408 -2.51 19.13 11.37
C PHE A 408 -4.03 18.91 11.33
N ASP A 409 -4.75 19.54 12.25
CA ASP A 409 -6.22 19.46 12.30
C ASP A 409 -6.86 20.07 11.05
N GLY A 410 -6.30 21.18 10.55
CA GLY A 410 -6.77 21.80 9.31
C GLY A 410 -6.66 20.86 8.11
N ALA A 411 -5.54 20.13 7.98
CA ALA A 411 -5.32 19.14 6.93
C ALA A 411 -6.26 17.93 7.05
N LEU A 412 -6.52 17.49 8.28
CA LEU A 412 -7.46 16.42 8.57
C LEU A 412 -8.90 16.82 8.17
N TRP A 413 -9.37 17.98 8.64
CA TRP A 413 -10.70 18.49 8.32
C TRP A 413 -10.86 18.79 6.84
N LEU A 414 -9.86 19.39 6.20
CA LEU A 414 -9.86 19.62 4.75
C LEU A 414 -10.06 18.31 3.98
N THR A 415 -9.36 17.25 4.39
CA THR A 415 -9.47 15.94 3.76
C THR A 415 -10.85 15.33 3.97
N ILE A 416 -11.36 15.34 5.20
CA ILE A 416 -12.69 14.81 5.55
C ILE A 416 -13.78 15.54 4.75
N ILE A 417 -13.76 16.88 4.77
CA ILE A 417 -14.72 17.71 4.03
C ILE A 417 -14.64 17.43 2.54
N SER A 418 -13.43 17.26 2.00
CA SER A 418 -13.24 16.95 0.57
C SER A 418 -13.86 15.60 0.21
N TRP A 419 -13.67 14.54 1.01
CA TRP A 419 -14.31 13.25 0.80
C TRP A 419 -15.83 13.30 0.95
N LEU A 420 -16.34 14.02 1.94
CA LEU A 420 -17.79 14.22 2.12
C LEU A 420 -18.40 14.98 0.94
N ALA A 421 -17.76 16.05 0.47
CA ALA A 421 -18.19 16.80 -0.70
C ALA A 421 -18.23 15.93 -1.96
N LEU A 422 -17.24 15.05 -2.15
CA LEU A 422 -17.26 14.06 -3.23
C LEU A 422 -18.47 13.11 -3.13
N LEU A 423 -18.72 12.55 -1.94
CA LEU A 423 -19.81 11.61 -1.71
C LEU A 423 -21.17 12.27 -1.96
N ILE A 424 -21.39 13.45 -1.39
CA ILE A 424 -22.61 14.24 -1.58
C ILE A 424 -22.79 14.61 -3.06
N GLY A 425 -21.71 15.04 -3.73
CA GLY A 425 -21.71 15.34 -5.15
C GLY A 425 -22.10 14.13 -6.01
N PHE A 426 -21.54 12.96 -5.69
CA PHE A 426 -21.86 11.71 -6.39
C PHE A 426 -23.32 11.29 -6.19
N ILE A 427 -23.83 11.33 -4.95
CA ILE A 427 -25.22 11.01 -4.64
C ILE A 427 -26.15 11.96 -5.38
N SER A 428 -25.88 13.27 -5.32
CA SER A 428 -26.66 14.31 -6.00
C SER A 428 -26.70 14.09 -7.51
N TRP A 429 -25.57 13.78 -8.14
CA TRP A 429 -25.48 13.47 -9.56
C TRP A 429 -26.29 12.22 -9.93
N LYS A 430 -26.16 11.15 -9.15
CA LYS A 430 -26.89 9.88 -9.38
C LYS A 430 -28.40 10.05 -9.23
N THR A 431 -28.85 10.81 -8.23
CA THR A 431 -30.27 11.11 -8.02
C THR A 431 -30.84 11.93 -9.18
N ARG A 432 -30.12 12.94 -9.67
CA ARG A 432 -30.53 13.71 -10.86
C ARG A 432 -30.62 12.84 -12.12
N GLN A 433 -29.67 11.92 -12.32
CA GLN A 433 -29.70 10.95 -13.42
C GLN A 433 -30.94 10.04 -13.35
N LEU A 434 -31.25 9.49 -12.17
CA LEU A 434 -32.42 8.64 -11.96
C LEU A 434 -33.73 9.42 -12.20
N TYR A 435 -33.81 10.65 -11.72
CA TYR A 435 -34.98 11.52 -11.94
C TYR A 435 -35.19 11.83 -13.43
N ARG A 436 -34.12 12.14 -14.17
CA ARG A 436 -34.18 12.35 -15.62
C ARG A 436 -34.66 11.10 -16.36
N ARG A 437 -34.13 9.92 -16.02
CA ARG A 437 -34.58 8.64 -16.61
C ARG A 437 -36.06 8.37 -16.35
N ARG A 438 -36.54 8.61 -15.13
CA ARG A 438 -37.97 8.46 -14.79
C ARG A 438 -38.85 9.40 -15.62
N LYS A 439 -38.45 10.67 -15.80
CA LYS A 439 -39.18 11.61 -16.66
C LYS A 439 -39.24 11.16 -18.12
N VAL A 440 -38.13 10.66 -18.67
CA VAL A 440 -38.10 10.14 -20.05
C VAL A 440 -39.01 8.93 -20.20
N VAL A 441 -38.99 7.97 -19.26
CA VAL A 441 -39.87 6.80 -19.30
C VAL A 441 -41.35 7.22 -19.18
N GLN A 442 -41.67 8.17 -18.30
CA GLN A 442 -43.04 8.70 -18.18
C GLN A 442 -43.51 9.43 -19.43
N ALA A 443 -42.63 10.14 -20.14
CA ALA A 443 -42.95 10.79 -21.40
C ALA A 443 -43.23 9.75 -22.51
N LEU A 444 -42.40 8.70 -22.60
CA LEU A 444 -42.59 7.61 -23.58
C LEU A 444 -43.88 6.82 -23.33
N LEU A 445 -44.25 6.58 -22.07
CA LEU A 445 -45.51 5.91 -21.73
C LEU A 445 -46.74 6.75 -22.10
N LYS A 446 -46.64 8.08 -22.02
CA LYS A 446 -47.69 9.01 -22.43
C LYS A 446 -47.85 9.17 -23.94
N GLU A 447 -46.83 8.85 -24.73
CA GLU A 447 -46.90 8.85 -26.20
C GLU A 447 -47.39 7.50 -26.76
N SER A 448 -47.46 6.46 -25.92
CA SER A 448 -47.97 5.12 -26.29
C SER A 448 -49.43 4.87 -25.90
N GLU A 449 -50.04 5.79 -25.15
CA GLU A 449 -51.50 5.89 -24.92
C GLU A 449 -52.10 6.87 -25.93
#